data_AF-A0A1W6LAR5-F1
#
_entry.id   AF-A0A1W6LAR5-F1
#
_cell.length_a   1.000
_cell.length_b   1.000
_cell.length_c   1.000
_cell.angle_alpha   90.00
_cell.angle_beta   90.00
_cell.angle_gamma   90.00
#
_symmetry.space_group_name_H-M   'P 1'
#
loop_
_entity.id
_entity.type
_entity.pdbx_description
1 polymer ?
#
loop_
_entity_poly.entity_id
_entity_poly.type
_entity_poly.pdbx_seq_one_letter_code
_entity_poly.pdbx_strand_id
1 'polypeptide(L)'
;MKLSPPARSLAVLSAALLATGLCVAQGNPAALKSRHAALQPQLAQNAYGRPLHIESFESGDTLRGEVHAVVDHPFPEVLDMLKSRDNWCDILILPFNVKQCLAPKDSSTISLRVGRKSDQPVEDAHLVAFTYKLAASSASHLQVQLSAEEGPLGTHDYRIVVEAIPIDAKRSFIHLSYSYGYGLAARVAMKAYLATTGSDKVGFSIAERGAKGEPVYVKGVRGVVERNAMRYFLAVDAYLGAPEQTDRRLRDWFKASEQYAVQLHEMDLPEYLSMKTREINRQAKVGS
;
A
#
# COMPACT_ATOMS: atom_id res chain seq x y z
N MET A 1 18.73 67.91 -46.78
CA MET A 1 17.66 68.21 -45.81
C MET A 1 17.01 66.89 -45.42
N LYS A 2 17.18 66.48 -44.16
CA LYS A 2 16.53 65.39 -43.38
C LYS A 2 16.28 64.03 -44.07
N LEU A 3 17.10 63.03 -43.70
CA LEU A 3 16.82 61.60 -43.86
C LEU A 3 15.61 61.19 -43.01
N SER A 4 14.71 60.37 -43.58
CA SER A 4 13.66 59.63 -42.87
C SER A 4 14.15 58.20 -42.54
N PRO A 5 13.79 57.62 -41.38
CA PRO A 5 14.26 56.29 -40.99
C PRO A 5 13.40 55.16 -41.60
N PRO A 6 13.94 53.94 -41.74
CA PRO A 6 13.17 52.80 -42.23
C PRO A 6 12.26 52.23 -41.14
N ALA A 7 11.03 51.90 -41.52
CA ALA A 7 10.06 51.20 -40.70
C ALA A 7 10.57 49.79 -40.34
N ARG A 8 10.79 49.54 -39.05
CA ARG A 8 11.07 48.22 -38.49
C ARG A 8 9.74 47.47 -38.29
N SER A 9 9.47 46.50 -39.16
CA SER A 9 8.40 45.52 -38.97
C SER A 9 8.75 44.61 -37.79
N LEU A 10 8.00 44.71 -36.69
CA LEU A 10 8.06 43.76 -35.57
C LEU A 10 7.50 42.41 -36.02
N ALA A 11 8.38 41.42 -36.18
CA ALA A 11 7.99 40.03 -36.24
C ALA A 11 7.67 39.53 -34.82
N VAL A 12 6.39 39.32 -34.52
CA VAL A 12 5.93 38.69 -33.29
C VAL A 12 6.20 37.18 -33.39
N LEU A 13 7.31 36.71 -32.79
CA LEU A 13 7.52 35.28 -32.57
C LEU A 13 6.56 34.81 -31.48
N SER A 14 5.53 34.07 -31.89
CA SER A 14 4.64 33.34 -30.98
C SER A 14 5.39 32.14 -30.41
N ALA A 15 5.84 32.23 -29.16
CA ALA A 15 6.39 31.10 -28.42
C ALA A 15 5.24 30.17 -28.01
N ALA A 16 5.08 29.06 -28.74
CA ALA A 16 4.23 27.96 -28.30
C ALA A 16 4.88 27.26 -27.11
N LEU A 17 4.43 27.58 -25.90
CA LEU A 17 4.72 26.78 -24.71
C LEU A 17 4.03 25.42 -24.88
N LEU A 18 4.82 24.40 -25.29
CA LEU A 18 4.47 23.01 -25.02
C LEU A 18 4.54 22.81 -23.50
N ALA A 19 3.40 23.01 -22.83
CA ALA A 19 3.19 22.48 -21.50
C ALA A 19 3.19 20.95 -21.61
N THR A 20 4.35 20.33 -21.45
CA THR A 20 4.45 18.91 -21.13
C THR A 20 3.87 18.73 -19.73
N GLY A 21 2.56 18.53 -19.66
CA GLY A 21 1.92 18.03 -18.46
C GLY A 21 2.60 16.72 -18.09
N LEU A 22 3.18 16.66 -16.90
CA LEU A 22 3.54 15.40 -16.26
C LEU A 22 2.26 14.59 -16.11
N CYS A 23 2.01 13.73 -17.10
CA CYS A 23 0.96 12.74 -17.03
C CYS A 23 1.36 11.80 -15.90
N VAL A 24 0.70 11.93 -14.75
CA VAL A 24 0.76 10.92 -13.69
C VAL A 24 0.40 9.60 -14.36
N ALA A 25 1.35 8.68 -14.45
CA ALA A 25 1.18 7.42 -15.17
C ALA A 25 -0.11 6.74 -14.70
N GLN A 26 -1.15 6.75 -15.55
CA GLN A 26 -2.32 5.93 -15.35
C GLN A 26 -1.89 4.47 -15.44
N GLY A 27 -2.36 3.63 -14.52
CA GLY A 27 -2.06 2.19 -14.54
C GLY A 27 -2.33 1.61 -15.92
N ASN A 28 -1.39 0.82 -16.44
CA ASN A 28 -1.51 0.21 -17.75
C ASN A 28 -1.94 -1.26 -17.57
N PRO A 29 -3.19 -1.64 -17.90
CA PRO A 29 -3.64 -3.02 -17.73
C PRO A 29 -2.83 -4.03 -18.56
N ALA A 30 -2.27 -3.61 -19.70
CA ALA A 30 -1.37 -4.46 -20.49
C ALA A 30 -0.02 -4.69 -19.80
N ALA A 31 0.47 -3.71 -19.04
CA ALA A 31 1.68 -3.87 -18.21
C ALA A 31 1.41 -4.84 -17.06
N LEU A 32 0.26 -4.72 -16.38
CA LEU A 32 -0.10 -5.64 -15.29
C LEU A 32 -0.32 -7.08 -15.79
N LYS A 33 -0.94 -7.24 -16.98
CA LYS A 33 -1.06 -8.55 -17.65
C LYS A 33 0.29 -9.14 -18.03
N SER A 34 1.21 -8.33 -18.58
CA SER A 34 2.58 -8.75 -18.86
C SER A 34 3.32 -9.15 -17.59
N ARG A 35 3.13 -8.42 -16.49
CA ARG A 35 3.71 -8.74 -15.19
C ARG A 35 3.20 -10.06 -14.64
N HIS A 36 1.90 -10.33 -14.73
CA HIS A 36 1.31 -11.62 -14.39
C HIS A 36 1.94 -12.77 -15.19
N ALA A 37 2.12 -12.59 -16.50
CA ALA A 37 2.75 -13.61 -17.36
C ALA A 37 4.22 -13.86 -16.96
N ALA A 38 4.98 -12.80 -16.68
CA ALA A 38 6.38 -12.90 -16.27
C ALA A 38 6.56 -13.56 -14.89
N LEU A 39 5.59 -13.40 -14.00
CA LEU A 39 5.61 -13.97 -12.65
C LEU A 39 5.01 -15.38 -12.56
N GLN A 40 4.56 -15.98 -13.66
CA GLN A 40 3.96 -17.32 -13.64
C GLN A 40 4.78 -18.38 -12.88
N PRO A 41 6.11 -18.49 -13.07
CA PRO A 41 6.91 -19.46 -12.31
C PRO A 41 6.85 -19.23 -10.79
N GLN A 42 6.98 -17.99 -10.35
CA GLN A 42 6.97 -17.60 -8.94
C GLN A 42 5.58 -17.73 -8.33
N LEU A 43 4.52 -17.40 -9.08
CA LEU A 43 3.14 -17.57 -8.63
C LEU A 43 2.77 -19.06 -8.52
N ALA A 44 3.28 -19.91 -9.40
CA ALA A 44 3.03 -21.35 -9.35
C ALA A 44 3.83 -22.06 -8.25
N GLN A 45 5.07 -21.62 -7.99
CA GLN A 45 5.98 -22.26 -7.04
C GLN A 45 6.68 -21.22 -6.18
N ASN A 46 6.30 -21.15 -4.90
CA ASN A 46 6.91 -20.26 -3.91
C ASN A 46 6.73 -20.83 -2.49
N ALA A 47 7.39 -20.18 -1.53
CA ALA A 47 7.29 -20.53 -0.11
C ALA A 47 6.11 -19.86 0.61
N TYR A 48 5.31 -19.04 -0.09
CA TYR A 48 4.22 -18.28 0.52
C TYR A 48 2.95 -19.12 0.73
N GLY A 49 2.85 -20.30 0.10
CA GLY A 49 1.68 -21.17 0.22
C GLY A 49 0.45 -20.66 -0.53
N ARG A 50 0.62 -19.68 -1.42
CA ARG A 50 -0.41 -19.14 -2.31
C ARG A 50 0.24 -18.49 -3.54
N PRO A 51 -0.47 -18.22 -4.64
CA PRO A 51 0.12 -17.58 -5.82
C PRO A 51 0.40 -16.11 -5.54
N LEU A 52 1.58 -15.85 -5.00
CA LEU A 52 2.02 -14.55 -4.53
C LEU A 52 3.51 -14.36 -4.82
N HIS A 53 3.89 -13.13 -5.13
CA HIS A 53 5.27 -12.69 -5.24
C HIS A 53 5.42 -11.33 -4.56
N ILE A 54 6.51 -11.12 -3.84
CA ILE A 54 6.80 -9.85 -3.17
C ILE A 54 8.18 -9.34 -3.59
N GLU A 55 8.28 -8.04 -3.77
CA GLU A 55 9.52 -7.35 -4.08
C GLU A 55 9.63 -6.07 -3.27
N SER A 56 10.86 -5.60 -3.13
CA SER A 56 11.12 -4.32 -2.47
C SER A 56 12.30 -3.59 -3.09
N PHE A 57 12.20 -2.28 -3.09
CA PHE A 57 13.15 -1.37 -3.69
C PHE A 57 13.49 -0.26 -2.71
N GLU A 58 14.76 0.13 -2.72
CA GLU A 58 15.26 1.31 -2.04
C GLU A 58 16.01 2.13 -3.09
N SER A 59 15.59 3.37 -3.30
CA SER A 59 16.24 4.28 -4.26
C SER A 59 16.28 5.68 -3.66
N GLY A 60 17.49 6.16 -3.36
CA GLY A 60 17.67 7.45 -2.69
C GLY A 60 17.01 7.48 -1.31
N ASP A 61 16.00 8.33 -1.17
CA ASP A 61 15.17 8.51 0.02
C ASP A 61 13.81 7.80 -0.09
N THR A 62 13.57 7.01 -1.13
CA THR A 62 12.28 6.33 -1.35
C THR A 62 12.37 4.84 -1.07
N LEU A 63 11.42 4.32 -0.28
CA LEU A 63 11.19 2.90 -0.08
C LEU A 63 9.90 2.48 -0.78
N ARG A 64 9.92 1.30 -1.38
CA ARG A 64 8.75 0.71 -2.03
C ARG A 64 8.72 -0.80 -1.80
N GLY A 65 7.58 -1.32 -1.38
CA GLY A 65 7.29 -2.74 -1.31
C GLY A 65 6.08 -3.06 -2.17
N GLU A 66 6.16 -4.12 -2.96
CA GLU A 66 5.11 -4.51 -3.91
C GLU A 66 4.73 -5.97 -3.72
N VAL A 67 3.43 -6.24 -3.69
CA VAL A 67 2.86 -7.58 -3.65
C VAL A 67 2.07 -7.82 -4.92
N HIS A 68 2.36 -8.91 -5.60
CA HIS A 68 1.64 -9.39 -6.77
C HIS A 68 1.00 -10.73 -6.42
N ALA A 69 -0.32 -10.86 -6.54
CA ALA A 69 -0.99 -12.07 -6.11
C ALA A 69 -2.21 -12.41 -6.96
N VAL A 70 -2.52 -13.70 -7.05
CA VAL A 70 -3.81 -14.18 -7.54
C VAL A 70 -4.74 -14.35 -6.35
N VAL A 71 -5.94 -13.77 -6.46
CA VAL A 71 -7.03 -13.96 -5.49
C VAL A 71 -8.15 -14.77 -6.12
N ASP A 72 -8.76 -15.64 -5.33
CA ASP A 72 -9.86 -16.52 -5.75
C ASP A 72 -11.22 -15.81 -5.72
N HIS A 73 -11.25 -14.61 -6.30
CA HIS A 73 -12.45 -13.77 -6.44
C HIS A 73 -12.63 -13.34 -7.90
N PRO A 74 -13.86 -13.46 -8.46
CA PRO A 74 -14.19 -12.90 -9.77
C PRO A 74 -13.91 -11.40 -9.82
N PHE A 75 -13.35 -10.93 -10.94
CA PHE A 75 -12.97 -9.52 -11.07
C PHE A 75 -14.12 -8.51 -10.84
N PRO A 76 -15.37 -8.75 -11.28
CA PRO A 76 -16.47 -7.84 -10.96
C PRO A 76 -16.67 -7.62 -9.45
N GLU A 77 -16.50 -8.67 -8.64
CA GLU A 77 -16.60 -8.57 -7.17
C GLU A 77 -15.44 -7.76 -6.60
N VAL A 78 -14.21 -8.04 -7.05
CA VAL A 78 -13.01 -7.28 -6.64
C VAL A 78 -13.16 -5.80 -7.02
N LEU A 79 -13.65 -5.53 -8.23
CA LEU A 79 -13.91 -4.18 -8.74
C LEU A 79 -14.90 -3.44 -7.84
N ASP A 80 -16.06 -4.03 -7.58
CA ASP A 80 -17.13 -3.41 -6.80
C ASP A 80 -16.71 -3.16 -5.34
N MET A 81 -15.99 -4.10 -4.73
CA MET A 81 -15.51 -4.00 -3.36
C MET A 81 -14.42 -2.93 -3.20
N LEU A 82 -13.43 -2.89 -4.10
CA LEU A 82 -12.26 -2.03 -3.90
C LEU A 82 -12.41 -0.62 -4.48
N LYS A 83 -13.31 -0.41 -5.47
CA LYS A 83 -13.58 0.94 -6.02
C LYS A 83 -14.32 1.88 -5.06
N SER A 84 -14.96 1.33 -4.02
CA SER A 84 -15.71 2.10 -3.03
C SER A 84 -14.76 2.66 -1.98
N ARG A 85 -14.64 3.99 -1.89
CA ARG A 85 -13.85 4.68 -0.85
C ARG A 85 -14.26 4.23 0.55
N ASP A 86 -15.56 4.05 0.77
CA ASP A 86 -16.13 3.77 2.09
C ASP A 86 -15.68 2.40 2.64
N ASN A 87 -15.32 1.47 1.76
CA ASN A 87 -14.81 0.14 2.13
C ASN A 87 -13.35 0.19 2.62
N TRP A 88 -12.60 1.25 2.32
CA TRP A 88 -11.18 1.29 2.65
C TRP A 88 -10.88 1.40 4.14
N CYS A 89 -11.77 1.98 4.95
CA CYS A 89 -11.54 1.99 6.39
C CYS A 89 -11.69 0.61 7.03
N ASP A 90 -12.54 -0.24 6.47
CA ASP A 90 -12.70 -1.62 6.89
C ASP A 90 -11.50 -2.51 6.51
N ILE A 91 -10.78 -2.14 5.46
CA ILE A 91 -9.51 -2.76 5.05
C ILE A 91 -8.37 -2.23 5.93
N LEU A 92 -8.20 -0.91 5.96
CA LEU A 92 -7.04 -0.25 6.56
C LEU A 92 -7.01 -0.36 8.08
N ILE A 93 -8.14 -0.65 8.76
CA ILE A 93 -8.16 -0.87 10.20
C ILE A 93 -7.54 -2.21 10.61
N LEU A 94 -7.40 -3.18 9.71
CA LEU A 94 -7.00 -4.55 10.07
C LEU A 94 -5.58 -4.67 10.63
N PRO A 95 -4.54 -4.00 10.09
CA PRO A 95 -3.21 -4.00 10.68
C PRO A 95 -3.18 -3.42 12.11
N PHE A 96 -2.50 -4.10 13.03
CA PHE A 96 -2.46 -3.76 14.47
C PHE A 96 -2.01 -2.32 14.79
N ASN A 97 -1.27 -1.69 13.88
CA ASN A 97 -0.76 -0.33 14.04
C ASN A 97 -1.77 0.75 13.64
N VAL A 98 -2.90 0.41 13.01
CA VAL A 98 -3.94 1.39 12.69
C VAL A 98 -4.97 1.41 13.82
N LYS A 99 -5.08 2.56 14.50
CA LYS A 99 -5.90 2.78 15.71
C LYS A 99 -7.28 3.36 15.42
N GLN A 100 -7.41 4.00 14.27
CA GLN A 100 -8.64 4.56 13.75
C GLN A 100 -8.47 4.81 12.25
N CYS A 101 -9.53 4.58 11.49
CA CYS A 101 -9.70 5.07 10.13
C CYS A 101 -11.04 5.79 10.02
N LEU A 102 -11.07 6.98 9.43
CA LEU A 102 -12.30 7.72 9.15
C LEU A 102 -12.31 8.15 7.67
N ALA A 103 -13.44 7.95 7.00
CA ALA A 103 -13.68 8.40 5.63
C ALA A 103 -14.98 9.22 5.59
N PRO A 104 -14.93 10.54 5.91
CA PRO A 104 -16.11 11.38 5.89
C PRO A 104 -16.79 11.36 4.52
N LYS A 105 -18.13 11.28 4.48
CA LYS A 105 -18.89 11.09 3.23
C LYS A 105 -18.58 12.16 2.18
N ASP A 106 -18.45 13.41 2.62
CA ASP A 106 -18.25 14.59 1.77
C ASP A 106 -16.77 14.94 1.51
N SER A 107 -15.84 14.00 1.78
CA SER A 107 -14.41 14.21 1.60
C SER A 107 -13.77 13.09 0.78
N SER A 108 -12.87 13.42 -0.14
CA SER A 108 -11.99 12.42 -0.76
C SER A 108 -10.91 11.90 0.20
N THR A 109 -10.87 12.39 1.44
CA THR A 109 -9.84 12.05 2.41
C THR A 109 -10.23 10.84 3.26
N ILE A 110 -9.27 9.93 3.44
CA ILE A 110 -9.29 8.84 4.40
C ILE A 110 -8.23 9.15 5.46
N SER A 111 -8.66 9.40 6.69
CA SER A 111 -7.79 9.73 7.81
C SER A 111 -7.43 8.50 8.61
N LEU A 112 -6.14 8.14 8.66
CA LEU A 112 -5.61 7.05 9.46
C LEU A 112 -4.91 7.59 10.70
N ARG A 113 -5.13 6.94 11.84
CA ARG A 113 -4.37 7.14 13.07
C ARG A 113 -3.43 5.95 13.26
N VAL A 114 -2.14 6.16 13.01
CA VAL A 114 -1.11 5.11 13.06
C VAL A 114 -0.35 5.20 14.38
N GLY A 115 -0.35 4.10 15.12
CA GLY A 115 0.18 4.00 16.47
C GLY A 115 1.09 2.80 16.69
N ARG A 116 1.47 2.62 17.96
CA ARG A 116 2.22 1.46 18.48
C ARG A 116 1.35 0.21 18.49
N LYS A 117 1.98 -0.95 18.71
CA LYS A 117 1.25 -2.22 18.80
C LYS A 117 0.39 -2.37 20.05
N SER A 118 0.78 -1.74 21.16
CA SER A 118 -0.01 -1.76 22.39
C SER A 118 -1.29 -0.92 22.26
N ASP A 119 -2.19 -1.08 23.23
CA ASP A 119 -3.25 -0.11 23.41
C ASP A 119 -2.63 1.27 23.66
N GLN A 120 -3.16 2.26 22.97
CA GLN A 120 -2.76 3.65 23.12
C GLN A 120 -3.95 4.57 22.79
N PRO A 121 -4.02 5.74 23.43
CA PRO A 121 -4.97 6.77 23.03
C PRO A 121 -4.82 7.12 21.54
N VAL A 122 -5.93 7.48 20.89
CA VAL A 122 -5.94 7.77 19.44
C VAL A 122 -5.30 9.12 19.15
N GLU A 123 -5.47 10.06 20.08
CA GLU A 123 -4.85 11.37 20.11
C GLU A 123 -3.31 11.29 20.09
N ASP A 124 -2.73 10.26 20.70
CA ASP A 124 -1.29 10.00 20.70
C ASP A 124 -0.80 9.28 19.42
N ALA A 125 -1.72 8.86 18.55
CA ALA A 125 -1.39 8.24 17.27
C ALA A 125 -1.14 9.29 16.20
N HIS A 126 -0.14 9.03 15.34
CA HIS A 126 0.18 9.89 14.21
C HIS A 126 -0.96 9.90 13.19
N LEU A 127 -1.42 11.10 12.82
CA LEU A 127 -2.40 11.26 11.76
C LEU A 127 -1.71 11.13 10.39
N VAL A 128 -2.31 10.35 9.50
CA VAL A 128 -1.95 10.27 8.08
C VAL A 128 -3.23 10.52 7.28
N ALA A 129 -3.28 11.61 6.53
CA ALA A 129 -4.45 12.01 5.75
C ALA A 129 -4.26 11.61 4.29
N PHE A 130 -4.81 10.45 3.90
CA PHE A 130 -4.74 9.96 2.53
C PHE A 130 -5.81 10.60 1.66
N THR A 131 -5.41 11.16 0.52
CA THR A 131 -6.32 11.49 -0.57
C THR A 131 -6.63 10.23 -1.37
N TYR A 132 -7.91 9.86 -1.44
CA TYR A 132 -8.42 8.78 -2.27
C TYR A 132 -8.58 9.22 -3.73
N LYS A 133 -8.13 8.39 -4.65
CA LYS A 133 -8.34 8.55 -6.09
C LYS A 133 -8.66 7.21 -6.75
N LEU A 134 -9.82 7.13 -7.39
CA LEU A 134 -10.13 6.06 -8.33
C LEU A 134 -9.51 6.40 -9.69
N ALA A 135 -8.33 5.88 -9.96
CA ALA A 135 -7.55 6.23 -11.15
C ALA A 135 -7.98 5.46 -12.40
N ALA A 136 -8.51 4.25 -12.24
CA ALA A 136 -9.14 3.48 -13.32
C ALA A 136 -10.26 2.59 -12.78
N SER A 137 -11.36 2.49 -13.53
CA SER A 137 -12.49 1.60 -13.24
C SER A 137 -13.17 1.21 -14.54
N SER A 138 -13.00 -0.04 -14.94
CA SER A 138 -13.55 -0.61 -16.18
C SER A 138 -13.79 -2.10 -16.01
N ALA A 139 -14.45 -2.74 -16.98
CA ALA A 139 -14.73 -4.18 -16.96
C ALA A 139 -13.48 -5.09 -16.96
N SER A 140 -12.30 -4.54 -17.21
CA SER A 140 -11.04 -5.30 -17.26
C SER A 140 -9.89 -4.69 -16.49
N HIS A 141 -10.11 -3.60 -15.73
CA HIS A 141 -9.05 -2.92 -15.01
C HIS A 141 -9.59 -2.04 -13.88
N LEU A 142 -9.03 -2.20 -12.69
CA LEU A 142 -9.18 -1.32 -11.53
C LEU A 142 -7.83 -0.73 -11.18
N GLN A 143 -7.80 0.55 -10.83
CA GLN A 143 -6.68 1.16 -10.10
C GLN A 143 -7.21 2.15 -9.06
N VAL A 144 -6.88 1.91 -7.80
CA VAL A 144 -7.13 2.81 -6.67
C VAL A 144 -5.82 3.32 -6.12
N GLN A 145 -5.76 4.59 -5.77
CA GLN A 145 -4.60 5.24 -5.18
C GLN A 145 -4.99 5.98 -3.90
N LEU A 146 -4.21 5.77 -2.84
CA LEU A 146 -4.22 6.56 -1.61
C LEU A 146 -2.88 7.28 -1.53
N SER A 147 -2.88 8.62 -1.47
CA SER A 147 -1.64 9.40 -1.35
C SER A 147 -1.69 10.36 -0.16
N ALA A 148 -0.59 10.48 0.59
CA ALA A 148 -0.46 11.45 1.68
C ALA A 148 0.92 12.12 1.61
N GLU A 149 0.96 13.44 1.75
CA GLU A 149 2.21 14.21 1.68
C GLU A 149 3.09 13.96 2.91
N GLU A 150 2.47 13.84 4.08
CA GLU A 150 3.16 13.64 5.36
C GLU A 150 2.77 12.31 6.01
N GLY A 151 3.69 11.76 6.80
CA GLY A 151 3.43 10.61 7.64
C GLY A 151 4.26 10.58 8.92
N PRO A 152 4.20 9.48 9.68
CA PRO A 152 4.80 9.39 11.01
C PRO A 152 6.32 9.61 10.98
N LEU A 153 6.86 10.22 12.04
CA LEU A 153 8.30 10.28 12.30
C LEU A 153 9.14 10.87 11.14
N GLY A 154 8.59 11.86 10.41
CA GLY A 154 9.30 12.56 9.34
C GLY A 154 9.39 11.77 8.02
N THR A 155 8.52 10.77 7.84
CA THR A 155 8.27 10.15 6.54
C THR A 155 7.27 10.99 5.73
N HIS A 156 7.31 10.88 4.40
CA HIS A 156 6.56 11.73 3.49
C HIS A 156 6.20 10.98 2.20
N ASP A 157 5.43 11.61 1.31
CA ASP A 157 5.10 11.11 -0.03
C ASP A 157 4.58 9.66 -0.02
N TYR A 158 3.72 9.35 0.95
CA TYR A 158 3.09 8.04 1.05
C TYR A 158 2.21 7.79 -0.17
N ARG A 159 2.31 6.58 -0.70
CA ARG A 159 1.45 6.10 -1.77
C ARG A 159 1.13 4.63 -1.60
N ILE A 160 -0.16 4.32 -1.50
CA ILE A 160 -0.70 2.96 -1.57
C ILE A 160 -1.46 2.86 -2.88
N VAL A 161 -1.07 1.94 -3.75
CA VAL A 161 -1.77 1.68 -5.02
C VAL A 161 -2.26 0.24 -5.02
N VAL A 162 -3.52 0.04 -5.36
CA VAL A 162 -4.06 -1.30 -5.63
C VAL A 162 -4.61 -1.33 -7.04
N GLU A 163 -4.07 -2.24 -7.84
CA GLU A 163 -4.51 -2.54 -9.20
C GLU A 163 -5.03 -3.95 -9.30
N ALA A 164 -6.04 -4.17 -10.13
CA ALA A 164 -6.58 -5.50 -10.39
C ALA A 164 -7.01 -5.68 -11.85
N ILE A 165 -6.84 -6.90 -12.36
CA ILE A 165 -7.33 -7.36 -13.67
C ILE A 165 -7.95 -8.76 -13.56
N PRO A 166 -8.93 -9.12 -14.42
CA PRO A 166 -9.37 -10.50 -14.55
C PRO A 166 -8.27 -11.36 -15.16
N ILE A 167 -8.09 -12.58 -14.65
CA ILE A 167 -7.23 -13.60 -15.30
C ILE A 167 -8.03 -14.81 -15.79
N ASP A 168 -9.18 -15.09 -15.16
CA ASP A 168 -10.21 -16.00 -15.64
C ASP A 168 -11.56 -15.65 -15.00
N ALA A 169 -12.57 -16.52 -15.15
CA ALA A 169 -13.93 -16.28 -14.66
C ALA A 169 -14.04 -16.24 -13.12
N LYS A 170 -13.10 -16.85 -12.38
CA LYS A 170 -13.16 -17.00 -10.92
C LYS A 170 -12.06 -16.24 -10.19
N ARG A 171 -11.03 -15.79 -10.90
CA ARG A 171 -9.82 -15.26 -10.28
C ARG A 171 -9.41 -13.92 -10.87
N SER A 172 -8.80 -13.12 -10.00
CA SER A 172 -8.24 -11.82 -10.33
C SER A 172 -6.76 -11.78 -9.97
N PHE A 173 -5.98 -11.04 -10.75
CA PHE A 173 -4.59 -10.72 -10.39
C PHE A 173 -4.55 -9.32 -9.80
N ILE A 174 -4.02 -9.20 -8.59
CA ILE A 174 -3.88 -7.97 -7.82
C ILE A 174 -2.41 -7.59 -7.73
N HIS A 175 -2.14 -6.30 -7.92
CA HIS A 175 -0.88 -5.66 -7.57
C HIS A 175 -1.15 -4.62 -6.46
N LEU A 176 -0.47 -4.76 -5.33
CA LEU A 176 -0.44 -3.76 -4.27
C LEU A 176 0.97 -3.17 -4.18
N SER A 177 1.10 -1.86 -4.33
CA SER A 177 2.33 -1.11 -4.07
C SER A 177 2.16 -0.23 -2.84
N TYR A 178 3.12 -0.30 -1.92
CA TYR A 178 3.23 0.56 -0.74
C TYR A 178 4.58 1.27 -0.77
N SER A 179 4.57 2.59 -0.88
CA SER A 179 5.80 3.40 -0.94
C SER A 179 5.71 4.66 -0.09
N TYR A 180 6.87 5.13 0.36
CA TYR A 180 7.01 6.41 1.04
C TYR A 180 8.46 6.91 0.96
N GLY A 181 8.62 8.23 1.03
CA GLY A 181 9.88 8.91 1.25
C GLY A 181 10.27 8.93 2.73
N TYR A 182 11.56 8.84 3.00
CA TYR A 182 12.12 8.92 4.35
C TYR A 182 13.43 9.72 4.32
N GLY A 183 13.33 11.00 4.70
CA GLY A 183 14.46 11.95 4.70
C GLY A 183 15.56 11.62 5.72
N LEU A 184 16.57 12.49 5.83
CA LEU A 184 17.78 12.23 6.63
C LEU A 184 17.47 11.91 8.11
N ALA A 185 16.57 12.68 8.74
CA ALA A 185 16.17 12.45 10.13
C ALA A 185 15.48 11.09 10.30
N ALA A 186 14.55 10.74 9.41
CA ALA A 186 13.87 9.45 9.40
C ALA A 186 14.85 8.29 9.18
N ARG A 187 15.88 8.47 8.34
CA ARG A 187 16.94 7.48 8.11
C ARG A 187 17.76 7.23 9.38
N VAL A 188 18.11 8.27 10.14
CA VAL A 188 18.81 8.13 11.42
C VAL A 188 17.93 7.39 12.44
N ALA A 189 16.66 7.80 12.58
CA ALA A 189 15.71 7.13 13.46
C ALA A 189 15.51 5.66 13.10
N MET A 190 15.41 5.36 11.79
CA MET A 190 15.27 3.99 11.29
C MET A 190 16.51 3.14 11.58
N LYS A 191 17.72 3.69 11.45
CA LYS A 191 18.95 3.00 11.86
C LYS A 191 18.95 2.68 13.36
N ALA A 192 18.54 3.62 14.21
CA ALA A 192 18.45 3.40 15.65
C ALA A 192 17.40 2.32 16.01
N TYR A 193 16.25 2.33 15.34
CA TYR A 193 15.23 1.30 15.49
C TYR A 193 15.74 -0.09 15.09
N LEU A 194 16.39 -0.20 13.93
CA LEU A 194 16.95 -1.45 13.41
C LEU A 194 18.16 -1.95 14.22
N ALA A 195 18.83 -1.07 14.98
CA ALA A 195 19.88 -1.46 15.92
C ALA A 195 19.32 -1.96 17.27
N THR A 196 18.00 -1.86 17.49
CA THR A 196 17.34 -2.24 18.75
C THR A 196 16.20 -3.23 18.48
N THR A 197 14.95 -2.83 18.69
CA THR A 197 13.76 -3.69 18.60
C THR A 197 13.44 -4.18 17.19
N GLY A 198 14.06 -3.57 16.18
CA GLY A 198 13.95 -3.97 14.76
C GLY A 198 15.02 -4.93 14.26
N SER A 199 16.06 -5.26 15.05
CA SER A 199 17.25 -5.97 14.57
C SER A 199 16.95 -7.36 14.02
N ASP A 200 15.98 -8.04 14.63
CA ASP A 200 15.60 -9.40 14.29
C ASP A 200 14.44 -9.45 13.28
N LYS A 201 13.90 -8.28 12.93
CA LYS A 201 12.78 -8.18 11.99
C LYS A 201 13.30 -8.38 10.57
N VAL A 202 12.83 -9.45 9.95
CA VAL A 202 13.11 -9.80 8.55
C VAL A 202 11.90 -9.56 7.66
N GLY A 203 12.17 -9.35 6.37
CA GLY A 203 11.20 -9.34 5.29
C GLY A 203 10.93 -10.74 4.73
N PHE A 204 10.45 -10.78 3.49
CA PHE A 204 9.96 -11.97 2.80
C PHE A 204 10.85 -12.39 1.64
N SER A 205 11.47 -11.44 0.94
CA SER A 205 12.34 -11.76 -0.19
C SER A 205 13.61 -12.44 0.31
N ILE A 206 14.09 -13.43 -0.43
CA ILE A 206 15.38 -14.07 -0.15
C ILE A 206 16.48 -13.17 -0.71
N ALA A 207 17.32 -12.61 0.17
CA ALA A 207 18.49 -11.84 -0.24
C ALA A 207 19.61 -12.78 -0.70
N GLU A 208 19.84 -13.84 0.08
CA GLU A 208 20.90 -14.81 -0.14
C GLU A 208 20.43 -16.20 0.30
N ARG A 209 21.16 -17.23 -0.11
CA ARG A 209 21.02 -18.57 0.47
C ARG A 209 22.28 -18.88 1.26
N GLY A 210 22.10 -19.35 2.49
CA GLY A 210 23.20 -19.76 3.35
C GLY A 210 23.89 -21.03 2.84
N ALA A 211 24.93 -21.45 3.55
CA ALA A 211 25.80 -22.56 3.12
C ALA A 211 25.08 -23.91 2.96
N LYS A 212 23.93 -24.10 3.63
CA LYS A 212 23.10 -25.32 3.54
C LYS A 212 21.83 -25.10 2.70
N GLY A 213 21.74 -23.99 1.96
CA GLY A 213 20.62 -23.64 1.08
C GLY A 213 19.44 -22.97 1.78
N GLU A 214 19.53 -22.73 3.08
CA GLU A 214 18.52 -22.04 3.89
C GLU A 214 18.33 -20.59 3.43
N PRO A 215 17.10 -20.06 3.42
CA PRO A 215 16.83 -18.70 2.99
C PRO A 215 17.36 -17.68 4.02
N VAL A 216 18.18 -16.74 3.56
CA VAL A 216 18.53 -15.53 4.30
C VAL A 216 17.65 -14.40 3.77
N TYR A 217 16.67 -14.00 4.58
CA TYR A 217 15.69 -12.98 4.19
C TYR A 217 16.28 -11.56 4.21
N VAL A 218 15.72 -10.72 3.36
CA VAL A 218 15.98 -9.27 3.36
C VAL A 218 15.74 -8.67 4.75
N LYS A 219 16.68 -7.85 5.22
CA LYS A 219 16.63 -7.14 6.51
C LYS A 219 16.58 -5.62 6.30
N GLY A 220 16.56 -4.89 7.42
CA GLY A 220 16.66 -3.44 7.43
C GLY A 220 15.45 -2.76 6.81
N VAL A 221 15.66 -1.61 6.17
CA VAL A 221 14.57 -0.77 5.64
C VAL A 221 13.73 -1.48 4.56
N ARG A 222 14.38 -2.31 3.73
CA ARG A 222 13.69 -3.16 2.76
C ARG A 222 12.84 -4.23 3.45
N GLY A 223 13.34 -4.85 4.52
CA GLY A 223 12.56 -5.81 5.32
C GLY A 223 11.33 -5.15 5.95
N VAL A 224 11.47 -3.92 6.45
CA VAL A 224 10.35 -3.14 7.02
C VAL A 224 9.28 -2.86 5.96
N VAL A 225 9.66 -2.41 4.75
CA VAL A 225 8.67 -2.10 3.71
C VAL A 225 7.96 -3.35 3.18
N GLU A 226 8.64 -4.49 3.08
CA GLU A 226 8.01 -5.77 2.70
C GLU A 226 6.97 -6.22 3.72
N ARG A 227 7.26 -6.10 5.02
CA ARG A 227 6.30 -6.41 6.09
C ARG A 227 5.04 -5.56 5.98
N ASN A 228 5.19 -4.27 5.71
CA ASN A 228 4.05 -3.35 5.56
C ASN A 228 3.24 -3.68 4.30
N ALA A 229 3.90 -3.85 3.15
CA ALA A 229 3.23 -4.21 1.90
C ALA A 229 2.43 -5.52 2.04
N MET A 230 3.02 -6.55 2.67
CA MET A 230 2.30 -7.81 2.94
C MET A 230 1.11 -7.60 3.88
N ARG A 231 1.26 -6.87 4.99
CA ARG A 231 0.14 -6.62 5.94
C ARG A 231 -1.05 -5.94 5.27
N TYR A 232 -0.80 -4.97 4.39
CA TYR A 232 -1.87 -4.30 3.64
C TYR A 232 -2.46 -5.20 2.55
N PHE A 233 -1.65 -6.04 1.87
CA PHE A 233 -2.19 -7.03 0.94
C PHE A 233 -3.12 -8.03 1.65
N LEU A 234 -2.69 -8.57 2.79
CA LEU A 234 -3.51 -9.49 3.58
C LEU A 234 -4.79 -8.81 4.10
N ALA A 235 -4.76 -7.50 4.34
CA ALA A 235 -5.96 -6.74 4.71
C ALA A 235 -6.96 -6.64 3.55
N VAL A 236 -6.48 -6.37 2.33
CA VAL A 236 -7.30 -6.40 1.11
C VAL A 236 -7.91 -7.79 0.92
N ASP A 237 -7.09 -8.84 0.99
CA ASP A 237 -7.52 -10.23 0.81
C ASP A 237 -8.56 -10.67 1.85
N ALA A 238 -8.35 -10.37 3.13
CA ALA A 238 -9.31 -10.66 4.19
C ALA A 238 -10.65 -9.93 4.00
N TYR A 239 -10.61 -8.69 3.49
CA TYR A 239 -11.83 -7.94 3.17
C TYR A 239 -12.60 -8.55 2.01
N LEU A 240 -11.92 -8.96 0.92
CA LEU A 240 -12.55 -9.63 -0.22
C LEU A 240 -13.29 -10.91 0.21
N GLY A 241 -12.72 -11.66 1.16
CA GLY A 241 -13.33 -12.88 1.70
C GLY A 241 -14.52 -12.65 2.65
N ALA A 242 -14.62 -11.49 3.29
CA ALA A 242 -15.58 -11.20 4.35
C ALA A 242 -15.95 -9.69 4.44
N PRO A 243 -16.55 -9.09 3.38
CA PRO A 243 -16.79 -7.65 3.32
C PRO A 243 -17.79 -7.16 4.37
N GLU A 244 -18.81 -7.97 4.67
CA GLU A 244 -19.90 -7.65 5.62
C GLU A 244 -19.71 -8.29 7.01
N GLN A 245 -18.67 -9.11 7.20
CA GLN A 245 -18.48 -9.93 8.40
C GLN A 245 -17.22 -9.52 9.16
N THR A 246 -17.29 -8.42 9.90
CA THR A 246 -16.16 -7.83 10.65
C THR A 246 -15.38 -8.85 11.49
N ASP A 247 -16.06 -9.66 12.29
CA ASP A 247 -15.39 -10.64 13.16
C ASP A 247 -14.64 -11.71 12.36
N ARG A 248 -15.22 -12.16 11.26
CA ARG A 248 -14.59 -13.12 10.36
C ARG A 248 -13.37 -12.49 9.69
N ARG A 249 -13.51 -11.26 9.19
CA ARG A 249 -12.44 -10.49 8.54
C ARG A 249 -11.24 -10.29 9.48
N LEU A 250 -11.46 -9.96 10.74
CA LEU A 250 -10.39 -9.84 11.75
C LEU A 250 -9.65 -11.17 11.95
N ARG A 251 -10.38 -12.28 12.10
CA ARG A 251 -9.79 -13.61 12.30
C ARG A 251 -9.04 -14.09 11.06
N ASP A 252 -9.59 -13.85 9.87
CA ASP A 252 -8.99 -14.24 8.59
C ASP A 252 -7.69 -13.45 8.36
N TRP A 253 -7.67 -12.13 8.63
CA TRP A 253 -6.45 -11.33 8.58
C TRP A 253 -5.37 -11.83 9.54
N PHE A 254 -5.73 -12.06 10.81
CA PHE A 254 -4.80 -12.55 11.82
C PHE A 254 -4.23 -13.92 11.45
N LYS A 255 -5.09 -14.86 11.03
CA LYS A 255 -4.68 -16.18 10.59
C LYS A 255 -3.69 -16.09 9.42
N ALA A 256 -3.95 -15.20 8.45
CA ALA A 256 -3.07 -15.00 7.32
C ALA A 256 -1.73 -14.37 7.72
N SER A 257 -1.70 -13.47 8.70
CA SER A 257 -0.42 -12.93 9.21
C SER A 257 0.39 -13.99 9.95
N GLU A 258 -0.26 -14.87 10.72
CA GLU A 258 0.41 -15.93 11.48
C GLU A 258 0.97 -17.05 10.60
N GLN A 259 0.44 -17.25 9.39
CA GLN A 259 1.08 -18.10 8.38
C GLN A 259 2.53 -17.64 8.08
N TYR A 260 2.81 -16.36 8.28
CA TYR A 260 4.12 -15.75 8.09
C TYR A 260 4.71 -15.26 9.43
N ALA A 261 4.57 -16.05 10.51
CA ALA A 261 4.92 -15.62 11.86
C ALA A 261 6.36 -15.08 12.01
N VAL A 262 7.35 -15.67 11.32
CA VAL A 262 8.74 -15.17 11.32
C VAL A 262 8.80 -13.70 10.86
N GLN A 263 7.98 -13.34 9.87
CA GLN A 263 7.92 -12.00 9.31
C GLN A 263 6.87 -11.11 9.97
N LEU A 264 5.73 -11.62 10.45
CA LEU A 264 4.59 -10.76 10.77
C LEU A 264 4.07 -10.87 12.19
N HIS A 265 4.42 -11.92 12.94
CA HIS A 265 3.91 -12.12 14.31
C HIS A 265 4.25 -10.92 15.20
N GLU A 266 3.27 -10.46 15.98
CA GLU A 266 3.45 -9.37 16.95
C GLU A 266 2.72 -9.58 18.29
N MET A 267 1.64 -10.39 18.32
CA MET A 267 0.76 -10.64 19.47
C MET A 267 -0.10 -11.90 19.26
N ASP A 268 -0.78 -12.37 20.30
CA ASP A 268 -1.72 -13.49 20.20
C ASP A 268 -3.12 -13.06 19.71
N LEU A 269 -3.96 -14.06 19.35
CA LEU A 269 -5.29 -13.81 18.80
C LEU A 269 -6.22 -13.10 19.81
N PRO A 270 -6.34 -13.52 21.08
CA PRO A 270 -7.13 -12.80 22.06
C PRO A 270 -6.74 -11.32 22.23
N GLU A 271 -5.44 -11.01 22.29
CA GLU A 271 -4.92 -9.65 22.39
C GLU A 271 -5.31 -8.83 21.16
N TYR A 272 -5.08 -9.37 19.96
CA TYR A 272 -5.44 -8.73 18.70
C TYR A 272 -6.95 -8.42 18.61
N LEU A 273 -7.80 -9.40 18.84
CA LEU A 273 -9.26 -9.24 18.74
C LEU A 273 -9.79 -8.25 19.77
N SER A 274 -9.30 -8.32 21.01
CA SER A 274 -9.66 -7.40 22.09
C SER A 274 -9.35 -5.95 21.70
N MET A 275 -8.13 -5.70 21.20
CA MET A 275 -7.72 -4.39 20.72
C MET A 275 -8.57 -3.90 19.53
N LYS A 276 -8.71 -4.72 18.48
CA LYS A 276 -9.44 -4.33 17.26
C LYS A 276 -10.93 -4.08 17.50
N THR A 277 -11.56 -4.84 18.37
CA THR A 277 -12.96 -4.61 18.76
C THR A 277 -13.13 -3.22 19.39
N ARG A 278 -12.21 -2.79 20.26
CA ARG A 278 -12.24 -1.43 20.84
C ARG A 278 -12.03 -0.34 19.78
N GLU A 279 -11.07 -0.54 18.89
CA GLU A 279 -10.74 0.41 17.82
C GLU A 279 -11.93 0.61 16.85
N ILE A 280 -12.57 -0.47 16.43
CA ILE A 280 -13.75 -0.46 15.53
C ILE A 280 -14.97 0.16 16.21
N ASN A 281 -15.27 -0.23 17.45
CA ASN A 281 -16.39 0.35 18.20
C ASN A 281 -16.24 1.87 18.39
N ARG A 282 -15.00 2.36 18.50
CA ARG A 282 -14.72 3.80 18.57
C ARG A 282 -14.89 4.49 17.23
N GLN A 283 -14.52 3.88 16.11
CA GLN A 283 -14.78 4.43 14.77
C GLN A 283 -16.28 4.63 14.52
N ALA A 284 -17.09 3.63 14.87
CA ALA A 284 -18.54 3.68 14.69
C ALA A 284 -19.20 4.88 15.41
N LYS A 285 -18.69 5.25 16.59
CA LYS A 285 -19.20 6.39 17.39
C LYS A 285 -18.87 7.77 16.82
N VAL A 286 -17.86 7.88 15.96
CA VAL A 286 -17.44 9.15 15.34
C VAL A 286 -18.09 9.34 13.97
N GLY A 287 -18.46 8.23 13.31
CA GLY A 287 -19.13 8.24 12.00
C GLY A 287 -20.66 8.30 12.04
N SER A 288 -21.27 8.18 13.23
CA SER A 288 -22.69 8.39 13.53
C SER A 288 -22.94 9.81 14.01
#